data_AF-A0A1Y0ILJ6-F1
#
_entry.id   AF-A0A1Y0ILJ6-F1
#
_cell.length_a   1.000
_cell.length_b   1.000
_cell.length_c   1.000
_cell.angle_alpha   90.00
_cell.angle_beta   90.00
_cell.angle_gamma   90.00
#
_symmetry.space_group_name_H-M   'P 1'
#
loop_
_entity.id
_entity.type
_entity.pdbx_description
1 polymer ?
#
loop_
_entity_poly.entity_id
_entity_poly.type
_entity_poly.pdbx_seq_one_letter_code
_entity_poly.pdbx_strand_id
1 'polypeptide(L)'
;MAQETVTPSKPAKPAKEAPVFPTRWQEERHYAGRQFIKAITIVIVLAIILYITHFLSSGFTLLFAFIGLILFLATATYSVGHFVRYLIFKSRGQ
;
A
#
# COMPACT_ATOMS: atom_id res chain seq x y z
N MET A 1 -4.21 35.19 -38.19
CA MET A 1 -4.20 33.71 -38.19
C MET A 1 -3.15 33.26 -37.19
N ALA A 2 -3.55 32.87 -35.98
CA ALA A 2 -2.64 32.39 -34.94
C ALA A 2 -2.66 30.86 -34.94
N GLN A 3 -1.53 30.23 -35.23
CA GLN A 3 -1.36 28.78 -35.12
C GLN A 3 -1.28 28.41 -33.64
N GLU A 4 -2.30 27.71 -33.15
CA GLU A 4 -2.25 27.03 -31.86
C GLU A 4 -1.20 25.91 -31.94
N THR A 5 -0.16 26.06 -31.13
CA THR A 5 0.86 25.04 -30.93
C THR A 5 0.28 23.92 -30.08
N VAL A 6 -0.19 22.86 -30.73
CA VAL A 6 -0.63 21.63 -30.06
C VAL A 6 0.59 21.03 -29.35
N THR A 7 0.63 21.20 -28.03
CA THR A 7 1.64 20.59 -27.17
C THR A 7 1.43 19.08 -27.23
N PRO A 8 2.45 18.25 -27.56
CA PRO A 8 2.26 16.81 -27.61
C PRO A 8 1.99 16.31 -26.18
N SER A 9 0.75 15.84 -25.96
CA SER A 9 0.38 15.16 -24.73
C SER A 9 1.30 13.95 -24.55
N LYS A 10 2.13 14.00 -23.51
CA LYS A 10 2.95 12.88 -23.04
C LYS A 10 2.11 11.58 -23.10
N PRO A 11 2.55 10.51 -23.79
CA PRO A 11 1.76 9.30 -23.87
C PRO A 11 1.49 8.80 -22.45
N ALA A 12 0.22 8.69 -22.10
CA ALA A 12 -0.21 8.05 -20.87
C ALA A 12 0.46 6.67 -20.83
N LYS A 13 1.25 6.40 -19.77
CA LYS A 13 1.82 5.06 -19.58
C LYS A 13 0.67 4.07 -19.68
N PRO A 14 0.76 3.02 -20.52
CA PRO A 14 -0.28 2.01 -20.58
C PRO A 14 -0.49 1.49 -19.15
N ALA A 15 -1.74 1.46 -18.71
CA ALA A 15 -2.10 0.87 -17.43
C ALA A 15 -1.46 -0.52 -17.39
N LYS A 16 -0.55 -0.75 -16.43
CA LYS A 16 0.10 -2.06 -16.27
C LYS A 16 -0.99 -3.12 -16.31
N GLU A 17 -0.95 -4.00 -17.30
CA GLU A 17 -1.90 -5.11 -17.43
C GLU A 17 -2.01 -5.80 -16.07
N ALA A 18 -3.24 -6.00 -15.61
CA ALA A 18 -3.49 -6.69 -14.36
C ALA A 18 -2.87 -8.09 -14.46
N PRO A 19 -2.11 -8.55 -13.44
CA PRO A 19 -1.53 -9.88 -13.48
C PRO A 19 -2.65 -10.92 -13.61
N VAL A 20 -2.58 -11.73 -14.67
CA VAL A 20 -3.51 -12.84 -14.87
C VAL A 20 -3.07 -13.99 -13.98
N PHE A 21 -3.90 -14.32 -12.97
CA PHE A 21 -3.62 -15.42 -12.06
C PHE A 21 -4.39 -16.67 -12.48
N PRO A 22 -3.73 -17.85 -12.52
CA PRO A 22 -4.40 -19.10 -12.88
C PRO A 22 -5.32 -19.63 -11.77
N THR A 23 -5.17 -19.18 -10.52
CA THR A 23 -5.93 -19.63 -9.35
C THR A 23 -6.20 -18.46 -8.40
N ARG A 24 -7.34 -18.48 -7.71
CA ARG A 24 -7.76 -17.37 -6.81
C ARG A 24 -6.86 -17.29 -5.57
N TRP A 25 -6.34 -18.41 -5.10
CA TRP A 25 -5.36 -18.40 -4.00
C TRP A 25 -4.04 -17.70 -4.39
N GLN A 26 -3.60 -17.77 -5.65
CA GLN A 26 -2.38 -17.08 -6.10
C GLN A 26 -2.57 -15.57 -6.17
N GLU A 27 -3.73 -15.14 -6.64
CA GLU A 27 -4.15 -13.74 -6.66
C GLU A 27 -4.13 -13.16 -5.24
N GLU A 28 -4.81 -13.83 -4.30
CA GLU A 28 -4.89 -13.40 -2.90
C GLU A 28 -3.52 -13.41 -2.21
N ARG A 29 -2.65 -14.38 -2.51
CA ARG A 29 -1.27 -14.40 -2.00
C ARG A 29 -0.45 -13.21 -2.51
N HIS A 30 -0.58 -12.85 -3.78
CA HIS A 30 0.13 -11.71 -4.37
C HIS A 30 -0.34 -10.39 -3.74
N TYR A 31 -1.65 -10.21 -3.57
CA TYR A 31 -2.19 -9.02 -2.92
C TYR A 31 -1.85 -8.96 -1.43
N ALA A 32 -1.93 -10.08 -0.71
CA ALA A 32 -1.46 -10.18 0.67
C ALA A 32 0.03 -9.79 0.80
N GLY A 33 0.88 -10.29 -0.11
CA GLY A 33 2.30 -9.95 -0.15
C GLY A 33 2.55 -8.46 -0.41
N ARG A 34 1.82 -7.85 -1.36
CA ARG A 34 1.90 -6.39 -1.59
C ARG A 34 1.48 -5.59 -0.37
N GLN A 35 0.43 -6.01 0.32
CA GLN A 35 -0.06 -5.32 1.52
C GLN A 35 0.91 -5.48 2.69
N PHE A 36 1.56 -6.64 2.81
CA PHE A 36 2.63 -6.87 3.78
C PHE A 36 3.84 -5.95 3.54
N ILE A 37 4.29 -5.82 2.28
CA ILE A 37 5.38 -4.88 1.93
C ILE A 37 4.98 -3.45 2.29
N LYS A 38 3.75 -3.03 1.96
CA LYS A 38 3.23 -1.71 2.35
C LYS A 38 3.22 -1.52 3.86
N ALA A 39 2.80 -2.52 4.62
CA ALA A 39 2.81 -2.46 6.08
C ALA A 39 4.24 -2.27 6.62
N ILE A 40 5.22 -2.99 6.07
CA ILE A 40 6.65 -2.81 6.43
C ILE A 40 7.10 -1.39 6.09
N THR A 41 6.77 -0.88 4.89
CA THR A 41 7.11 0.48 4.49
C THR A 41 6.52 1.51 5.46
N ILE A 42 5.26 1.35 5.89
CA ILE A 42 4.62 2.23 6.87
C ILE A 42 5.39 2.21 8.19
N VAL A 43 5.77 1.03 8.70
CA VAL A 43 6.52 0.91 9.96
C VAL A 43 7.87 1.62 9.88
N ILE A 44 8.61 1.45 8.78
CA ILE A 44 9.91 2.09 8.58
C ILE A 44 9.76 3.61 8.52
N VAL A 45 8.83 4.10 7.70
CA VAL A 45 8.58 5.55 7.55
C VAL A 45 8.14 6.16 8.88
N LEU A 46 7.25 5.48 9.60
CA LEU A 46 6.78 5.93 10.90
C LEU A 46 7.93 6.00 11.91
N ALA A 47 8.80 5.00 11.97
CA ALA A 47 9.96 5.01 12.86
C ALA A 47 10.89 6.21 12.60
N ILE A 48 11.15 6.52 11.33
CA ILE A 48 11.97 7.68 10.93
C ILE A 48 11.29 9.00 11.36
N ILE A 49 9.99 9.15 11.09
CA ILE A 49 9.24 10.35 11.46
C ILE A 49 9.22 10.53 12.99
N LEU A 50 8.98 9.46 13.73
CA LEU A 50 8.97 9.50 15.20
C LEU A 50 10.35 9.86 15.76
N TYR A 51 11.42 9.30 15.19
CA TYR A 51 12.78 9.65 15.56
C TYR A 51 13.05 11.14 15.36
N ILE A 52 12.73 11.70 14.19
CA ILE A 52 12.95 13.13 13.91
C ILE A 52 12.09 14.01 14.82
N THR A 53 10.81 13.70 14.95
CA THR A 53 9.86 14.53 15.70
C THR A 53 10.13 14.54 17.19
N HIS A 54 10.72 13.46 17.73
CA HIS A 54 11.15 13.38 19.13
C HIS A 54 12.12 14.52 19.50
N PHE A 55 12.97 14.97 18.57
CA PHE A 55 13.90 16.08 18.82
C PHE A 55 13.28 17.47 18.61
N LEU A 56 12.10 17.56 17.99
CA LEU A 56 11.44 18.83 17.67
C LEU A 56 10.41 19.22 18.74
N SER A 57 9.50 18.30 19.07
CA SER A 57 8.45 18.52 20.06
C SER A 57 7.75 17.21 20.39
N SER A 58 7.60 16.93 21.68
CA SER A 58 6.84 15.77 22.17
C SER A 58 5.39 15.76 21.64
N GLY A 59 4.80 16.93 21.41
CA GLY A 59 3.45 17.04 20.84
C GLY A 59 3.36 16.53 19.40
N PHE A 60 4.36 16.86 18.56
CA PHE A 60 4.42 16.33 17.20
C PHE A 60 4.68 14.83 17.18
N THR A 61 5.56 14.32 18.04
CA THR A 61 5.79 12.87 18.18
C THR A 61 4.50 12.13 18.49
N LEU A 62 3.70 12.63 19.44
CA LEU A 62 2.43 12.02 19.83
C LEU A 62 1.40 12.05 18.68
N LEU A 63 1.30 13.17 17.96
CA LEU A 63 0.44 13.31 16.79
C LEU A 63 0.81 12.32 15.68
N PHE A 64 2.08 12.27 15.28
CA PHE A 64 2.54 11.36 14.23
C PHE A 64 2.47 9.90 14.67
N ALA A 65 2.68 9.59 15.95
CA ALA A 65 2.50 8.24 16.49
C ALA A 65 1.05 7.78 16.35
N PHE A 66 0.09 8.66 16.67
CA PHE A 66 -1.34 8.36 16.56
C PHE A 66 -1.76 8.16 15.10
N ILE A 67 -1.35 9.06 14.20
CA ILE A 67 -1.63 8.93 12.75
C ILE A 67 -1.03 7.64 12.19
N GLY A 68 0.22 7.36 12.54
CA GLY A 68 0.92 6.14 12.16
C GLY A 68 0.25 4.87 12.66
N LEU A 69 -0.23 4.88 13.91
CA LEU A 69 -0.96 3.77 14.49
C LEU A 69 -2.24 3.47 13.69
N ILE A 70 -3.03 4.49 13.34
CA ILE A 70 -4.26 4.31 12.55
C ILE A 70 -3.94 3.74 11.16
N LEU A 71 -2.94 4.31 10.47
CA LEU A 71 -2.50 3.84 9.15
C LEU A 71 -2.02 2.38 9.19
N PHE A 72 -1.24 2.03 10.22
CA PHE A 72 -0.80 0.67 10.45
C PHE A 72 -1.99 -0.25 10.70
N LEU A 73 -2.93 0.13 11.56
CA LEU A 73 -4.10 -0.69 11.90
C LEU A 73 -4.98 -0.96 10.66
N ALA A 74 -5.21 0.06 9.83
CA ALA A 74 -5.96 -0.08 8.59
C ALA A 74 -5.27 -1.06 7.62
N THR A 75 -3.96 -0.91 7.45
CA THR A 75 -3.16 -1.76 6.56
C THR A 75 -3.06 -3.20 7.07
N ALA A 76 -2.87 -3.37 8.38
CA ALA A 76 -2.82 -4.68 9.05
C ALA A 76 -4.16 -5.42 8.92
N THR A 77 -5.28 -4.74 9.21
CA THR A 77 -6.63 -5.31 9.08
C THR A 77 -6.90 -5.78 7.65
N TYR A 78 -6.52 -4.94 6.67
CA TYR A 78 -6.68 -5.28 5.25
C TYR A 78 -5.79 -6.46 4.84
N SER A 79 -4.54 -6.52 5.35
CA SER A 79 -3.61 -7.63 5.12
C SER A 79 -4.14 -8.95 5.70
N VAL A 80 -4.69 -8.93 6.92
CA VAL A 80 -5.31 -10.09 7.56
C VAL A 80 -6.51 -10.57 6.75
N GLY A 81 -7.34 -9.65 6.23
CA GLY A 81 -8.47 -10.00 5.37
C GLY A 81 -8.05 -10.80 4.12
N HIS A 82 -6.99 -10.37 3.44
CA HIS A 82 -6.42 -11.11 2.31
C HIS A 82 -5.81 -12.45 2.73
N PHE A 83 -5.15 -12.51 3.89
CA PHE A 83 -4.57 -13.75 4.41
C PHE A 83 -5.64 -14.80 4.75
N VAL A 84 -6.75 -14.37 5.36
CA VAL A 84 -7.90 -15.24 5.64
C VAL A 84 -8.54 -15.74 4.34
N ARG A 85 -8.75 -14.86 3.35
CA ARG A 85 -9.25 -15.26 2.02
C ARG A 85 -8.32 -16.26 1.34
N TYR A 86 -7.00 -16.02 1.39
CA TYR A 86 -5.99 -16.94 0.90
C TYR A 86 -6.16 -18.35 1.51
N LEU A 87 -6.31 -18.44 2.84
CA LEU A 87 -6.51 -19.73 3.52
C LEU A 87 -7.82 -20.42 3.08
N ILE A 88 -8.91 -19.66 2.93
CA ILE A 88 -10.21 -20.17 2.49
C ILE A 88 -10.15 -20.70 1.05
N PHE A 89 -9.53 -19.97 0.12
CA PHE A 89 -9.43 -20.43 -1.27
C PHE A 89 -8.48 -21.61 -1.41
N LYS A 90 -7.36 -21.59 -0.67
CA LYS A 90 -6.43 -22.73 -0.59
C LYS A 90 -7.12 -23.99 -0.07
N SER A 91 -7.95 -23.89 0.98
CA SER A 91 -8.69 -25.05 1.50
C SER A 91 -9.77 -25.56 0.54
N ARG A 92 -10.20 -24.75 -0.43
CA ARG A 92 -11.19 -25.09 -1.46
C ARG A 92 -10.57 -25.57 -2.77
N GLY A 93 -9.24 -25.62 -2.87
CA GLY A 93 -8.54 -25.98 -4.10
C GLY A 93 -8.75 -24.99 -5.26
N GLN A 94 -9.12 -23.73 -4.96
CA GLN A 94 -9.42 -22.66 -5.92
C GLN A 94 -8.29 -21.64 -6.01
#